data_AF-A0A4R7S779-F1
#
_entry.id   AF-A0A4R7S779-F1
#
_cell.length_a   1.000
_cell.length_b   1.000
_cell.length_c   1.000
_cell.angle_alpha   90.00
_cell.angle_beta   90.00
_cell.angle_gamma   90.00
#
_symmetry.space_group_name_H-M   'P 1'
#
loop_
_entity.id
_entity.type
_entity.pdbx_description
1 polymer ?
#
loop_
_entity_poly.entity_id
_entity_poly.type
_entity_poly.pdbx_seq_one_letter_code
_entity_poly.pdbx_strand_id
1 'polypeptide(L)'
;MASDTIEEILRRKQAEKSAVPASQPTEQEDKFFSILVGETSQEHFFEIQTRDGLRTCFSYSDIIWIVYDPDNGLNIEFGGYLVTIEGRGLVPRLFDGIKQKRVAWVKEADHELQDHKENTTFISKITITPPKGFAEDEDETPSE
;
A
#
# COMPACT_ATOMS: atom_id res chain seq x y z
N MET A 1 -0.28 -47.06 35.85
CA MET A 1 0.59 -46.53 34.77
C MET A 1 -0.09 -45.29 34.21
N ALA A 2 0.67 -44.19 34.10
CA ALA A 2 0.28 -42.83 33.71
C ALA A 2 -0.42 -41.97 34.79
N SER A 3 0.31 -41.64 35.87
CA SER A 3 -0.03 -40.53 36.78
C SER A 3 1.09 -39.48 36.90
N ASP A 4 2.11 -39.54 36.04
CA ASP A 4 3.27 -38.63 36.13
C ASP A 4 3.13 -37.32 35.35
N THR A 5 2.02 -37.06 34.64
CA THR A 5 2.15 -36.21 33.44
C THR A 5 1.59 -34.80 33.53
N ILE A 6 1.15 -34.29 34.69
CA ILE A 6 0.66 -32.89 34.78
C ILE A 6 1.47 -32.07 35.79
N GLU A 7 1.64 -32.55 37.01
CA GLU A 7 2.44 -31.84 38.02
C GLU A 7 3.91 -31.72 37.62
N GLU A 8 4.46 -32.75 36.98
CA GLU A 8 5.83 -32.72 36.46
C GLU A 8 5.98 -31.71 35.31
N ILE A 9 4.98 -31.60 34.42
CA ILE A 9 4.96 -30.62 33.33
C ILE A 9 4.88 -29.19 33.87
N LEU A 10 4.02 -28.95 34.87
CA LEU A 10 3.87 -27.64 35.49
C LEU A 10 5.15 -27.24 36.22
N ARG A 11 5.78 -28.17 36.94
CA ARG A 11 7.05 -27.94 37.64
C ARG A 11 8.20 -27.66 36.66
N ARG A 12 8.23 -28.33 35.50
CA ARG A 12 9.22 -28.10 34.45
C ARG A 12 9.07 -26.73 33.81
N LYS A 13 7.83 -26.32 33.48
CA LYS A 13 7.54 -24.97 32.96
C LYS A 13 7.90 -23.87 33.96
N GLN A 14 7.68 -24.11 35.24
CA GLN A 14 8.01 -23.13 36.28
C GLN A 14 9.53 -23.04 36.50
N ALA A 15 10.25 -24.16 36.41
CA ALA A 15 11.71 -24.18 36.44
C ALA A 15 12.33 -23.50 35.20
N GLU A 16 11.76 -23.69 34.00
CA GLU A 16 12.18 -22.99 32.77
C GLU A 16 11.93 -21.47 32.86
N LYS A 17 10.80 -21.06 33.46
CA LYS A 17 10.48 -19.64 33.70
C LYS A 17 11.38 -18.99 34.76
N SER A 18 11.91 -19.77 35.70
CA SER A 18 12.83 -19.31 36.75
C SER A 18 14.32 -19.46 36.41
N ALA A 19 14.67 -20.18 35.34
CA ALA A 19 16.05 -20.38 34.89
C ALA A 19 16.52 -19.36 33.84
N VAL A 20 15.64 -18.46 33.39
CA VAL A 20 16.08 -17.28 32.63
C VAL A 20 16.81 -16.37 33.61
N PRO A 21 18.12 -16.10 33.42
CA PRO A 21 18.80 -15.11 34.24
C PRO A 21 18.03 -13.80 34.16
N ALA A 22 17.98 -13.02 35.24
CA ALA A 22 17.51 -11.65 35.19
C ALA A 22 18.47 -10.85 34.29
N SER A 23 18.28 -10.97 32.98
CA SER A 23 18.86 -10.09 31.99
C SER A 23 18.33 -8.70 32.29
N GLN A 24 19.24 -7.75 32.42
CA GLN A 24 18.96 -6.33 32.56
C GLN A 24 17.89 -5.91 31.53
N PRO A 25 17.00 -4.94 31.84
CA PRO A 25 15.99 -4.48 30.90
C PRO A 25 16.66 -3.60 29.84
N THR A 26 17.32 -4.24 28.88
CA THR A 26 17.75 -3.65 27.62
C THR A 26 17.28 -4.59 26.55
N GLU A 27 16.04 -4.37 26.10
CA GLU A 27 15.60 -4.58 24.73
C GLU A 27 14.12 -4.20 24.71
N GLN A 28 13.83 -3.22 23.87
CA GLN A 28 12.48 -2.81 23.52
C GLN A 28 11.79 -4.07 22.97
N GLU A 29 10.98 -4.76 23.79
CA GLU A 29 10.27 -5.97 23.38
C GLU A 29 9.69 -5.76 21.98
N ASP A 30 10.03 -6.65 21.04
CA ASP A 30 9.54 -6.58 19.67
C ASP A 30 8.01 -6.48 19.72
N LYS A 31 7.49 -5.28 19.45
CA LYS A 31 6.06 -5.02 19.50
C LYS A 31 5.45 -5.62 18.25
N PHE A 32 4.75 -6.73 18.41
CA PHE A 32 3.96 -7.33 17.35
C PHE A 32 2.52 -6.82 17.42
N PHE A 33 1.96 -6.51 16.26
CA PHE A 33 0.59 -6.05 16.12
C PHE A 33 -0.19 -7.06 15.28
N SER A 34 -1.41 -7.40 15.71
CA SER A 34 -2.36 -8.20 14.93
C SER A 34 -3.53 -7.32 14.49
N ILE A 35 -4.10 -7.61 13.33
CA ILE A 35 -5.30 -6.93 12.83
C ILE A 35 -6.49 -7.90 12.80
N LEU A 36 -7.69 -7.38 13.08
CA LEU A 36 -8.96 -8.05 12.83
C LEU A 36 -9.67 -7.29 11.71
N VAL A 37 -9.91 -7.96 10.58
CA VAL A 37 -10.63 -7.35 9.45
C VAL A 37 -12.12 -7.61 9.63
N GLY A 38 -12.92 -6.54 9.73
CA GLY A 38 -14.38 -6.64 9.76
C GLY A 38 -14.94 -6.99 8.38
N GLU A 39 -15.79 -8.01 8.31
CA GLU A 39 -16.55 -8.32 7.10
C GLU A 39 -17.72 -7.33 6.99
N THR A 40 -17.55 -6.29 6.17
CA THR A 40 -18.57 -5.64 5.31
C THR A 40 -18.22 -4.18 5.04
N SER A 41 -18.44 -3.76 3.79
CA SER A 41 -18.22 -2.40 3.28
C SER A 41 -16.76 -1.94 3.31
N GLN A 42 -15.89 -2.61 2.55
CA GLN A 42 -14.65 -1.94 2.17
C GLN A 42 -15.02 -0.78 1.24
N GLU A 43 -14.69 0.45 1.65
CA GLU A 43 -14.65 1.56 0.72
C GLU A 43 -13.80 1.15 -0.49
N HIS A 44 -14.30 1.45 -1.68
CA HIS A 44 -13.52 1.19 -2.87
C HIS A 44 -12.37 2.21 -2.89
N PHE A 45 -11.14 1.69 -2.81
CA PHE A 45 -9.93 2.46 -3.07
C PHE A 45 -9.37 2.10 -4.44
N PHE A 46 -8.77 3.10 -5.09
CA PHE A 46 -7.81 2.90 -6.16
C PHE A 46 -6.42 2.85 -5.54
N GLU A 47 -5.81 1.67 -5.52
CA GLU A 47 -4.48 1.46 -4.93
C GLU A 47 -3.39 1.51 -6.00
N ILE A 48 -2.31 2.25 -5.75
CA ILE A 48 -1.07 2.18 -6.53
C ILE A 48 -0.03 1.44 -5.69
N GLN A 49 0.53 0.35 -6.22
CA GLN A 49 1.51 -0.49 -5.56
C GLN A 49 2.85 -0.40 -6.29
N THR A 50 3.89 0.09 -5.63
CA THR A 50 5.24 0.17 -6.18
C THR A 50 6.07 -1.07 -5.80
N ARG A 51 7.17 -1.29 -6.51
CA ARG A 51 8.02 -2.49 -6.32
C ARG A 51 8.72 -2.52 -4.96
N ASP A 52 9.01 -1.36 -4.38
CA ASP A 52 9.60 -1.20 -3.04
C ASP A 52 8.63 -1.55 -1.90
N GLY A 53 7.37 -1.83 -2.22
CA GLY A 53 6.33 -2.20 -1.27
C GLY A 53 5.48 -1.03 -0.79
N LEU A 54 5.74 0.20 -1.24
CA LEU A 54 4.86 1.33 -0.95
C LEU A 54 3.49 1.11 -1.64
N ARG A 55 2.44 1.48 -0.90
CA ARG A 55 1.04 1.36 -1.33
C ARG A 55 0.34 2.66 -1.04
N THR A 56 -0.20 3.29 -2.07
CA THR A 56 -0.96 4.54 -1.96
C THR A 56 -2.40 4.27 -2.34
N CYS A 57 -3.34 4.54 -1.44
CA CYS A 57 -4.76 4.32 -1.66
C CYS A 57 -5.49 5.65 -1.82
N PHE A 58 -6.23 5.82 -2.91
CA PHE A 58 -7.12 6.94 -3.13
C PHE A 58 -8.58 6.50 -3.06
N SER A 59 -9.41 7.17 -2.26
CA SER A 59 -10.83 6.81 -2.18
C SER A 59 -11.53 7.13 -3.49
N TYR A 60 -12.31 6.19 -4.02
CA TYR A 60 -13.16 6.46 -5.18
C TYR A 60 -14.27 7.49 -4.88
N SER A 61 -14.54 7.79 -3.61
CA SER A 61 -15.46 8.85 -3.20
C SER A 61 -14.86 10.25 -3.36
N ASP A 62 -13.53 10.36 -3.43
CA ASP A 62 -12.82 11.64 -3.52
C ASP A 62 -12.50 12.04 -4.97
N ILE A 63 -12.92 11.25 -5.96
CA ILE A 63 -12.74 11.61 -7.37
C ILE A 63 -13.56 12.86 -7.67
N ILE A 64 -12.85 13.93 -8.03
CA ILE A 64 -13.45 15.20 -8.45
C ILE A 64 -13.66 15.17 -9.97
N TRP A 65 -12.65 14.75 -10.73
CA TRP A 65 -12.75 14.55 -12.18
C TRP A 65 -11.73 13.54 -12.70
N ILE A 66 -12.03 13.00 -13.89
CA ILE A 66 -11.16 12.12 -14.66
C ILE A 66 -11.13 12.63 -16.09
N VAL A 67 -9.94 12.82 -16.65
CA VAL A 67 -9.74 13.26 -18.04
C VAL A 67 -8.75 12.33 -18.71
N TYR A 68 -9.10 11.86 -19.91
CA TYR A 68 -8.15 11.19 -20.81
C TYR A 68 -7.84 12.11 -21.98
N ASP A 69 -6.55 12.28 -22.23
CA ASP A 69 -5.99 12.96 -23.38
C ASP A 69 -5.12 11.95 -24.15
N PRO A 70 -5.34 11.74 -25.46
CA PRO A 70 -4.52 10.84 -26.26
C PRO A 70 -3.02 11.15 -26.21
N ASP A 71 -2.64 12.41 -26.03
CA ASP A 71 -1.25 12.88 -26.04
C ASP A 71 -0.66 12.95 -24.63
N ASN A 72 -1.47 13.24 -23.60
CA ASN A 72 -1.02 13.48 -22.23
C ASN A 72 -1.40 12.37 -21.23
N GLY A 73 -2.12 11.34 -21.67
CA GLY A 73 -2.50 10.20 -20.84
C GLY A 73 -3.77 10.43 -20.00
N LEU A 74 -3.84 9.76 -18.85
CA LEU A 74 -5.00 9.77 -17.96
C LEU A 74 -4.69 10.58 -16.70
N ASN A 75 -5.48 11.61 -16.45
CA ASN A 75 -5.41 12.46 -15.28
C ASN A 75 -6.63 12.24 -14.38
N ILE A 76 -6.40 12.06 -13.08
CA ILE A 76 -7.44 11.82 -12.08
C ILE A 76 -7.19 12.74 -10.88
N GLU A 77 -8.16 13.58 -10.54
CA GLU A 77 -8.08 14.41 -9.34
C GLU A 77 -8.82 13.74 -8.18
N PHE A 78 -8.12 13.56 -7.05
CA PHE A 78 -8.63 13.04 -5.78
C PHE A 78 -8.46 14.09 -4.68
N GLY A 79 -9.51 14.84 -4.33
CA GLY A 79 -9.46 15.77 -3.18
C GLY A 79 -8.25 16.73 -3.16
N GLY A 80 -7.77 17.16 -4.32
CA GLY A 80 -6.58 18.01 -4.48
C GLY A 80 -5.27 17.29 -4.85
N TYR A 81 -5.21 15.96 -4.78
CA TYR A 81 -4.13 15.18 -5.40
C TYR A 81 -4.40 14.97 -6.88
N LEU A 82 -3.38 15.14 -7.72
CA LEU A 82 -3.44 14.80 -9.13
C LEU A 82 -2.63 13.54 -9.40
N VAL A 83 -3.31 12.48 -9.86
CA VAL A 83 -2.68 11.25 -10.34
C VAL A 83 -2.66 11.28 -11.87
N THR A 84 -1.46 11.31 -12.45
CA THR A 84 -1.23 11.26 -13.89
C THR A 84 -0.67 9.89 -14.27
N ILE A 85 -1.34 9.19 -15.18
CA ILE A 85 -0.98 7.88 -15.70
C ILE A 85 -0.68 8.00 -17.18
N GLU A 86 0.56 7.72 -17.56
CA GLU A 86 1.03 7.74 -18.94
C GLU A 86 1.16 6.31 -19.46
N GLY A 87 0.93 6.12 -20.76
CA GLY A 87 1.08 4.81 -21.38
C GLY A 87 0.24 4.63 -22.64
N ARG A 88 0.10 3.37 -23.07
CA ARG A 88 -0.66 2.97 -24.26
C ARG A 88 -1.90 2.16 -23.88
N GLY A 89 -2.97 2.33 -24.64
CA GLY A 89 -4.22 1.57 -24.46
C GLY A 89 -4.90 1.77 -23.10
N LEU A 90 -4.78 2.98 -22.52
CA LEU A 90 -5.44 3.35 -21.26
C LEU A 90 -6.98 3.36 -21.40
N VAL A 91 -7.48 3.61 -22.62
CA VAL A 91 -8.91 3.52 -22.98
C VAL A 91 -9.13 2.27 -23.85
N PRO A 92 -10.21 1.49 -23.64
CA PRO A 92 -11.27 1.71 -22.64
C PRO A 92 -10.94 1.18 -21.25
N ARG A 93 -10.00 0.23 -21.13
CA ARG A 93 -9.88 -0.62 -19.93
C ARG A 93 -9.66 0.15 -18.63
N LEU A 94 -8.65 1.01 -18.57
CA LEU A 94 -8.28 1.71 -17.34
C LEU A 94 -9.23 2.88 -17.07
N PHE A 95 -9.46 3.74 -18.07
CA PHE A 95 -10.35 4.89 -17.94
C PHE A 95 -11.78 4.49 -17.54
N ASP A 96 -12.40 3.56 -18.27
CA ASP A 96 -13.76 3.13 -17.94
C ASP A 96 -13.81 2.30 -16.67
N GLY A 97 -12.75 1.55 -16.38
CA GLY A 97 -12.61 0.80 -15.13
C GLY A 97 -12.62 1.72 -13.91
N ILE A 98 -11.85 2.81 -13.93
CA ILE A 98 -11.80 3.81 -12.85
C ILE A 98 -13.14 4.55 -12.75
N LYS A 99 -13.71 4.98 -13.88
CA LYS A 99 -15.04 5.62 -13.93
C LYS A 99 -16.14 4.74 -13.32
N GLN A 100 -16.03 3.42 -13.47
CA GLN A 100 -16.97 2.44 -12.91
C GLN A 100 -16.61 1.94 -11.51
N LYS A 101 -15.53 2.46 -10.88
CA LYS A 101 -15.01 2.02 -9.58
C LYS A 101 -14.63 0.52 -9.56
N ARG A 102 -14.09 0.02 -10.67
CA ARG A 102 -13.76 -1.42 -10.88
C ARG A 102 -12.27 -1.73 -10.86
N VAL A 103 -11.40 -0.73 -10.83
CA VAL A 103 -9.95 -0.94 -10.76
C VAL A 103 -9.53 -0.90 -9.30
N ALA A 104 -9.30 -2.07 -8.70
CA ALA A 104 -8.87 -2.16 -7.31
C ALA A 104 -7.44 -1.64 -7.11
N TRP A 105 -6.54 -1.99 -8.03
CA TRP A 105 -5.14 -1.61 -7.95
C TRP A 105 -4.47 -1.48 -9.31
N VAL A 106 -3.40 -0.71 -9.35
CA VAL A 106 -2.36 -0.73 -10.39
C VAL A 106 -1.03 -1.00 -9.70
N LYS A 107 -0.31 -2.01 -10.18
CA LYS A 107 0.92 -2.48 -9.55
C LYS A 107 2.08 -2.36 -10.53
N GLU A 108 3.17 -1.78 -10.06
CA GLU A 108 4.45 -1.77 -10.75
C GLU A 108 4.94 -3.21 -10.92
N ALA A 109 5.30 -3.57 -12.15
CA ALA A 109 5.75 -4.90 -12.53
C ALA A 109 6.94 -4.80 -13.48
N ASP A 110 7.64 -5.91 -13.71
CA ASP A 110 8.81 -5.94 -14.59
C ASP A 110 8.42 -5.53 -16.01
N HIS A 111 9.13 -4.53 -16.56
CA HIS A 111 8.84 -3.94 -17.86
C HIS A 111 8.76 -4.97 -18.99
N GLU A 112 9.73 -5.90 -19.04
CA GLU A 112 9.79 -6.94 -20.08
C GLU A 112 8.57 -7.87 -20.06
N LEU A 113 7.93 -8.03 -18.90
CA LEU A 113 6.73 -8.85 -18.74
C LEU A 113 5.45 -8.07 -19.06
N GLN A 114 5.49 -6.74 -19.13
CA GLN A 114 4.31 -5.89 -19.31
C GLN A 114 4.26 -5.20 -20.67
N ASP A 115 5.40 -4.77 -21.21
CA ASP A 115 5.46 -4.15 -22.53
C ASP A 115 5.69 -5.19 -23.64
N HIS A 116 4.63 -5.93 -23.95
CA HIS A 116 4.62 -6.88 -25.05
C HIS A 116 3.38 -6.71 -25.92
N LYS A 117 3.43 -7.27 -27.13
CA LYS A 117 2.39 -7.11 -28.17
C LYS A 117 1.00 -7.61 -27.75
N GLU A 118 0.94 -8.57 -26.83
CA GLU A 118 -0.33 -9.16 -26.37
C GLU A 118 -0.97 -8.36 -25.25
N ASN A 119 -0.20 -7.53 -24.54
CA ASN A 119 -0.76 -6.63 -23.55
C ASN A 119 -1.26 -5.36 -24.24
N THR A 120 -2.58 -5.18 -24.31
CA THR A 120 -3.17 -4.00 -24.95
C THR A 120 -3.03 -2.72 -24.13
N THR A 121 -2.88 -2.85 -22.80
CA THR A 121 -2.84 -1.71 -21.87
C THR A 121 -1.52 -1.75 -21.12
N PHE A 122 -0.65 -0.79 -21.39
CA PHE A 122 0.65 -0.68 -20.73
C PHE A 122 0.78 0.71 -20.13
N ILE A 123 1.12 0.76 -18.85
CA ILE A 123 1.36 1.98 -18.10
C ILE A 123 2.87 2.15 -18.02
N SER A 124 3.39 3.23 -18.61
CA SER A 124 4.82 3.53 -18.61
C SER A 124 5.23 4.32 -17.38
N LYS A 125 4.33 5.11 -16.81
CA LYS A 125 4.63 6.00 -15.70
C LYS A 125 3.36 6.37 -14.94
N ILE A 126 3.49 6.52 -13.62
CA ILE A 126 2.48 7.12 -12.75
C ILE A 126 3.16 8.23 -11.95
N THR A 127 2.55 9.42 -11.92
CA THR A 127 3.00 10.55 -11.11
C THR A 127 1.86 10.93 -10.16
N ILE A 128 2.20 11.15 -8.89
CA ILE A 128 1.27 11.62 -7.87
C ILE A 128 1.73 13.00 -7.43
N THR A 129 0.96 14.02 -7.77
CA THR A 129 1.20 15.41 -7.37
C THR A 129 0.30 15.74 -6.18
N PRO A 130 0.84 16.03 -5.00
CA PRO A 130 0.03 16.39 -3.85
C PRO A 130 -0.58 17.79 -4.00
N PRO A 131 -1.63 18.12 -3.22
CA PRO A 131 -2.16 19.48 -3.19
C PRO A 131 -1.09 20.47 -2.70
N LYS A 132 -1.21 21.73 -3.12
CA LYS A 132 -0.30 22.81 -2.69
C LYS A 132 -0.28 22.92 -1.16
N GLY A 133 0.91 23.01 -0.58
CA GLY A 133 1.12 23.12 0.87
C GLY A 133 1.03 21.79 1.63
N PHE A 134 1.03 20.64 0.94
CA PHE A 134 1.04 19.33 1.57
C PHE A 134 2.45 18.81 1.87
N ALA A 135 3.41 19.06 0.99
CA ALA A 135 4.82 18.87 1.32
C ALA A 135 5.26 20.11 2.12
N GLU A 136 5.69 19.92 3.37
CA GLU A 136 6.41 20.96 4.09
C GLU A 136 7.63 21.35 3.24
N ASP A 137 7.80 22.65 3.01
CA ASP A 137 8.89 23.21 2.22
C ASP A 137 10.25 22.86 2.87
N GLU A 138 10.84 21.71 2.51
CA GLU A 138 12.28 21.47 2.67
C GLU A 138 13.00 22.28 1.58
N ASP A 139 13.06 23.61 1.72
CA ASP A 139 14.11 24.47 1.15
C ASP A 139 13.86 25.95 1.51
N GLU A 140 14.00 26.29 2.80
CA GLU A 140 14.44 27.64 3.19
C GLU A 140 15.63 27.51 4.13
N THR A 141 16.81 27.15 3.59
CA THR A 141 18.05 27.62 4.21
C THR A 141 18.16 29.12 3.95
N PRO A 142 18.15 29.99 4.98
CA PRO A 142 18.45 31.40 4.78
C PRO A 142 19.91 31.50 4.35
N SER A 143 20.16 31.97 3.13
CA SER A 143 21.47 32.49 2.75
C SER A 143 21.79 33.70 3.63
N GLU A 144 22.97 33.66 4.25
CA GLU A 144 23.57 34.68 5.14
C GLU A 144 23.49 36.12 4.63
#